data_AF-A0A1D2WPE1-F1
#
_entry.id   AF-A0A1D2WPE1-F1
#
_cell.length_a   1.000
_cell.length_b   1.000
_cell.length_c   1.000
_cell.angle_alpha   90.00
_cell.angle_beta   90.00
_cell.angle_gamma   90.00
#
_symmetry.space_group_name_H-M   'P 1'
#
loop_
_entity.id
_entity.type
_entity.pdbx_description
1 polymer ?
#
loop_
_entity_poly.entity_id
_entity_poly.type
_entity_poly.pdbx_seq_one_letter_code
_entity_poly.pdbx_strand_id
1 'polypeptide(L)'
;MLSEEMIDINDINYAIYKIGHWENNYEINQIGLSNEIPVTKNTLKHVKLSMVEIRTSRFELSDKIVNGFVAIAIHLNSNVQNMELDELIELEEKEYQNILKELDNLELLDDNESIPLDSEDYLIYKLEKDCHVTKSVPANLYTINYHNNELKKIEDALD
;
A
#
# COMPACT_ATOMS: atom_id res chain seq x y z
N MET A 1 36.08 -5.10 1.92
CA MET A 1 34.75 -5.68 2.06
C MET A 1 33.93 -4.67 2.83
N LEU A 2 33.01 -3.98 2.15
CA LEU A 2 31.94 -3.29 2.87
C LEU A 2 31.07 -4.42 3.42
N SER A 3 30.80 -4.43 4.72
CA SER A 3 29.83 -5.36 5.29
C SER A 3 28.50 -5.13 4.60
N GLU A 4 27.90 -6.19 4.06
CA GLU A 4 26.50 -6.15 3.61
C GLU A 4 25.66 -5.76 4.83
N GLU A 5 25.00 -4.60 4.76
CA GLU A 5 24.10 -4.15 5.80
C GLU A 5 22.87 -5.05 5.77
N MET A 6 22.54 -5.65 6.91
CA MET A 6 21.42 -6.57 7.05
C MET A 6 20.28 -5.89 7.79
N ILE A 7 19.06 -6.21 7.39
CA ILE A 7 17.83 -5.75 8.05
C ILE A 7 17.15 -6.94 8.68
N ASP A 8 16.86 -6.84 9.98
CA ASP A 8 16.04 -7.83 10.67
C ASP A 8 14.58 -7.70 10.23
N ILE A 9 13.96 -8.81 9.83
CA ILE A 9 12.58 -8.84 9.32
C ILE A 9 11.56 -8.29 10.34
N ASN A 10 11.88 -8.39 11.63
CA ASN A 10 11.04 -7.90 12.72
C ASN A 10 11.30 -6.43 13.10
N ASP A 11 12.22 -5.73 12.44
CA ASP A 11 12.46 -4.32 12.71
C ASP A 11 11.23 -3.49 12.28
N ILE A 12 10.65 -2.79 13.25
CA ILE A 12 9.45 -1.97 13.06
C ILE A 12 9.74 -0.69 12.26
N ASN A 13 11.01 -0.33 12.08
CA ASN A 13 11.42 0.84 11.33
C ASN A 13 11.56 0.55 9.83
N TYR A 14 11.24 -0.65 9.37
CA TYR A 14 11.24 -1.00 7.95
C TYR A 14 9.89 -1.55 7.51
N ALA A 15 9.49 -1.14 6.31
CA ALA A 15 8.40 -1.74 5.55
C ALA A 15 9.02 -2.46 4.35
N ILE A 16 8.68 -3.74 4.19
CA ILE A 16 9.30 -4.64 3.23
C ILE A 16 8.19 -5.29 2.40
N TYR A 17 8.27 -5.09 1.09
CA TYR A 17 7.32 -5.59 0.11
C TYR A 17 8.04 -6.41 -0.95
N LYS A 18 7.30 -7.27 -1.64
CA LYS A 18 7.69 -7.82 -2.94
C LYS A 18 6.78 -7.24 -4.02
N ILE A 19 7.28 -7.16 -5.25
CA ILE A 19 6.43 -6.87 -6.40
C ILE A 19 5.63 -8.14 -6.73
N GLY A 20 4.32 -8.01 -6.84
CA GLY A 20 3.43 -9.12 -7.15
C GLY A 20 2.08 -8.65 -7.66
N HIS A 21 1.15 -9.60 -7.73
CA HIS A 21 -0.22 -9.35 -8.15
C HIS A 21 -1.18 -9.89 -7.10
N TRP A 22 -2.26 -9.16 -6.88
CA TRP A 22 -3.39 -9.64 -6.09
C TRP A 22 -4.22 -10.66 -6.88
N GLU A 23 -4.96 -11.49 -6.16
CA GLU A 23 -5.87 -12.48 -6.75
C GLU A 23 -7.08 -11.81 -7.40
N ASN A 24 -7.60 -10.75 -6.77
CA ASN A 24 -8.71 -9.96 -7.31
C ASN A 24 -8.20 -8.73 -8.08
N ASN A 25 -9.01 -8.29 -9.04
CA ASN A 25 -8.84 -6.98 -9.65
C ASN A 25 -9.58 -5.94 -8.79
N TYR A 26 -8.90 -4.85 -8.48
CA TYR A 26 -9.43 -3.75 -7.68
C TYR A 26 -9.55 -2.49 -8.52
N GLU A 27 -10.56 -1.69 -8.22
CA GLU A 27 -10.82 -0.44 -8.88
C GLU A 27 -10.73 0.75 -7.92
N ILE A 28 -11.00 0.55 -6.62
CA ILE A 28 -11.06 1.68 -5.67
C ILE A 28 -10.20 1.50 -4.44
N ASN A 29 -9.91 0.26 -4.05
CA ASN A 29 -9.04 0.00 -2.92
C ASN A 29 -7.59 0.32 -3.26
N GLN A 30 -7.06 1.40 -2.66
CA GLN A 30 -5.71 1.89 -2.95
C GLN A 30 -4.60 0.88 -2.66
N ILE A 31 -4.83 -0.08 -1.74
CA ILE A 31 -3.88 -1.17 -1.49
C ILE A 31 -3.95 -2.20 -2.62
N GLY A 32 -5.17 -2.58 -3.03
CA GLY A 32 -5.39 -3.52 -4.13
C GLY A 32 -4.99 -3.00 -5.51
N LEU A 33 -4.86 -1.68 -5.67
CA LEU A 33 -4.34 -1.04 -6.89
C LEU A 33 -2.81 -1.05 -6.98
N SER A 34 -2.12 -1.29 -5.86
CA SER A 34 -0.65 -1.37 -5.81
C SER A 34 -0.16 -2.78 -6.12
N ASN A 35 1.00 -2.90 -6.78
CA ASN A 35 1.70 -4.18 -6.94
C ASN A 35 2.64 -4.51 -5.76
N GLU A 36 2.67 -3.68 -4.72
CA GLU A 36 3.49 -3.88 -3.53
C GLU A 36 2.79 -4.81 -2.54
N ILE A 37 3.24 -6.07 -2.46
CA ILE A 37 2.67 -7.09 -1.58
C ILE A 37 3.51 -7.17 -0.30
N PRO A 38 2.92 -6.98 0.91
CA PRO A 38 3.67 -7.03 2.15
C PRO A 38 4.19 -8.44 2.42
N VAL A 39 5.46 -8.55 2.82
CA VAL A 39 6.09 -9.87 3.09
C VAL A 39 6.49 -10.07 4.55
N THR A 40 6.30 -9.06 5.40
CA THR A 40 6.61 -9.15 6.85
C THR A 40 5.39 -8.80 7.69
N LYS A 41 5.34 -9.32 8.93
CA LYS A 41 4.22 -9.06 9.84
C LYS A 41 4.07 -7.58 10.17
N ASN A 42 5.18 -6.85 10.32
CA ASN A 42 5.16 -5.41 10.57
C ASN A 42 4.54 -4.66 9.39
N THR A 43 5.00 -4.96 8.17
CA THR A 43 4.48 -4.33 6.94
C THR A 43 2.99 -4.63 6.76
N LEU A 44 2.59 -5.89 6.93
CA LEU A 44 1.18 -6.31 6.88
C LEU A 44 0.33 -5.54 7.90
N LYS A 45 0.82 -5.39 9.13
CA LYS A 45 0.14 -4.64 10.17
C LYS A 45 0.00 -3.16 9.81
N HIS A 46 1.05 -2.54 9.27
CA HIS A 46 1.00 -1.15 8.81
C HIS A 46 -0.02 -0.97 7.69
N VAL A 47 -0.01 -1.84 6.68
CA VAL A 47 -1.00 -1.83 5.58
C VAL A 47 -2.43 -1.90 6.12
N LYS A 48 -2.71 -2.85 7.03
CA LYS A 48 -4.04 -2.98 7.63
C LYS A 48 -4.46 -1.76 8.45
N LEU A 49 -3.52 -1.16 9.20
CA LEU A 49 -3.80 0.08 9.95
C LEU A 49 -4.15 1.22 9.01
N SER A 50 -3.37 1.42 7.94
CA SER A 50 -3.64 2.46 6.94
C SER A 50 -5.00 2.24 6.26
N MET A 51 -5.36 0.99 5.94
CA MET A 51 -6.69 0.69 5.41
C MET A 51 -7.81 1.09 6.36
N VAL A 52 -7.67 0.80 7.66
CA VAL A 52 -8.66 1.17 8.68
C VAL A 52 -8.75 2.70 8.81
N GLU A 53 -7.62 3.40 8.81
CA GLU A 53 -7.60 4.87 8.88
C GLU A 53 -8.31 5.51 7.68
N ILE A 54 -8.03 5.04 6.46
CA ILE A 54 -8.71 5.51 5.24
C ILE A 54 -10.23 5.22 5.34
N ARG A 55 -10.60 3.99 5.71
CA ARG A 55 -12.01 3.56 5.76
C ARG A 55 -12.82 4.25 6.85
N THR A 56 -12.20 4.61 7.97
CA THR A 56 -12.91 5.25 9.09
C THR A 56 -13.02 6.77 8.92
N SER A 57 -12.23 7.35 8.01
CA SER A 57 -12.38 8.74 7.58
C SER A 57 -13.74 8.97 6.94
N ARG A 58 -14.33 10.15 7.15
CA ARG A 58 -15.70 10.48 6.71
C ARG A 58 -15.71 11.75 5.89
N PHE A 59 -16.38 11.69 4.75
CA PHE A 59 -16.49 12.81 3.81
C PHE A 59 -17.95 13.01 3.39
N GLU A 60 -18.39 14.26 3.35
CA GLU A 60 -19.71 14.62 2.83
C GLU A 60 -19.62 14.75 1.30
N LEU A 61 -20.34 13.89 0.59
CA LEU A 61 -20.46 13.93 -0.87
C LEU A 61 -21.94 13.92 -1.24
N SER A 62 -22.38 14.97 -1.92
CA SER A 62 -23.79 15.20 -2.24
C SER A 62 -24.67 15.21 -0.97
N ASP A 63 -25.56 14.24 -0.81
CA ASP A 63 -26.47 14.07 0.31
C ASP A 63 -26.08 12.90 1.24
N LYS A 64 -24.88 12.32 1.06
CA LYS A 64 -24.40 11.15 1.81
C LYS A 64 -23.05 11.39 2.48
N ILE A 65 -22.79 10.61 3.53
CA ILE A 65 -21.47 10.50 4.17
C ILE A 65 -20.84 9.20 3.66
N VAL A 66 -19.67 9.31 3.05
CA VAL A 66 -18.90 8.17 2.54
C VAL A 66 -17.57 8.02 3.28
N ASN A 67 -16.96 6.84 3.15
CA ASN A 67 -15.62 6.59 3.68
C ASN A 67 -14.52 7.16 2.77
N GLY A 68 -13.28 7.14 3.27
CA GLY A 68 -12.12 7.65 2.52
C GLY A 68 -11.83 6.92 1.22
N PHE A 69 -12.06 5.62 1.11
CA PHE A 69 -11.82 4.88 -0.14
C PHE A 69 -12.75 5.38 -1.25
N VAL A 70 -14.04 5.48 -0.96
CA VAL A 70 -15.04 6.02 -1.90
C VAL A 70 -14.69 7.46 -2.28
N ALA A 71 -14.36 8.31 -1.29
CA ALA A 71 -14.03 9.71 -1.55
C ALA A 71 -12.79 9.89 -2.43
N ILE A 72 -11.72 9.13 -2.17
CA ILE A 72 -10.50 9.14 -2.97
C ILE A 72 -10.78 8.64 -4.38
N ALA A 73 -11.52 7.54 -4.52
CA ALA A 73 -11.79 6.92 -5.81
C ALA A 73 -12.58 7.84 -6.76
N ILE A 74 -13.59 8.55 -6.25
CA ILE A 74 -14.33 9.56 -7.02
C ILE A 74 -13.39 10.66 -7.53
N HIS A 75 -12.41 11.07 -6.72
CA HIS A 75 -11.53 12.15 -7.11
C HIS A 75 -10.44 11.72 -8.10
N LEU A 76 -9.89 10.51 -7.93
CA LEU A 76 -8.67 10.08 -8.61
C LEU A 76 -8.87 9.04 -9.71
N ASN A 77 -9.96 8.26 -9.70
CA ASN A 77 -10.19 7.20 -10.66
C ASN A 77 -11.32 7.56 -11.65
N SER A 78 -10.93 7.89 -12.89
CA SER A 78 -11.86 8.23 -13.97
C SER A 78 -12.84 7.11 -14.33
N ASN A 79 -12.49 5.84 -14.07
CA ASN A 79 -13.34 4.70 -14.40
C ASN A 79 -14.57 4.62 -13.49
N VAL A 80 -14.47 5.13 -12.26
CA VAL A 80 -15.56 5.05 -11.26
C VAL A 80 -16.28 6.39 -11.07
N GLN A 81 -15.78 7.48 -11.65
CA GLN A 81 -16.38 8.82 -11.58
C GLN A 81 -17.81 8.89 -12.14
N ASN A 82 -18.15 7.99 -13.06
CA ASN A 82 -19.48 7.92 -13.67
C ASN A 82 -20.40 6.88 -13.01
N MET A 83 -19.93 6.19 -11.98
CA MET A 83 -20.77 5.22 -11.25
C MET A 83 -21.71 5.94 -10.30
N GLU A 84 -22.88 5.35 -10.07
CA GLU A 84 -23.79 5.84 -9.04
C GLU A 84 -23.17 5.63 -7.66
N LEU A 85 -23.41 6.58 -6.74
CA LEU A 85 -22.73 6.59 -5.44
C LEU A 85 -23.00 5.33 -4.60
N ASP A 86 -24.21 4.76 -4.70
CA ASP A 86 -24.56 3.52 -4.00
C ASP A 86 -23.80 2.31 -4.56
N GLU A 87 -23.64 2.22 -5.89
CA GLU A 87 -22.87 1.15 -6.52
C GLU A 87 -21.40 1.22 -6.10
N LEU A 88 -20.87 2.43 -5.96
CA LEU A 88 -19.49 2.64 -5.53
C LEU A 88 -19.26 2.25 -4.05
N ILE A 89 -20.24 2.50 -3.19
CA ILE A 89 -20.20 2.08 -1.78
C ILE A 89 -20.25 0.55 -1.69
N GLU A 90 -21.10 -0.10 -2.48
CA GLU A 90 -21.17 -1.57 -2.54
C GLU A 90 -19.88 -2.19 -3.08
N LEU A 91 -19.29 -1.58 -4.11
CA LEU A 91 -17.99 -1.98 -4.64
C LEU A 91 -16.90 -1.84 -3.57
N GLU A 92 -16.91 -0.77 -2.78
CA GLU A 92 -15.92 -0.55 -1.71
C GLU A 92 -15.96 -1.65 -0.67
N GLU A 93 -17.15 -1.99 -0.18
CA GLU A 93 -17.30 -3.05 0.81
C GLU A 93 -16.78 -4.38 0.26
N LYS A 94 -17.17 -4.71 -0.98
CA LYS A 94 -16.72 -5.95 -1.65
C LYS A 94 -15.19 -5.99 -1.77
N GLU A 95 -14.58 -4.93 -2.27
CA GLU A 95 -13.13 -4.86 -2.44
C GLU A 95 -12.40 -4.89 -1.10
N TYR A 96 -12.92 -4.18 -0.09
CA TYR A 96 -12.34 -4.16 1.25
C TYR A 96 -12.31 -5.57 1.88
N GLN A 97 -13.41 -6.33 1.77
CA GLN A 97 -13.44 -7.70 2.29
C GLN A 97 -12.50 -8.64 1.52
N ASN A 98 -12.44 -8.48 0.19
CA ASN A 98 -11.54 -9.28 -0.64
C ASN A 98 -10.08 -9.03 -0.29
N ILE A 99 -9.65 -7.77 -0.21
CA ILE A 99 -8.25 -7.45 0.09
C ILE A 99 -7.89 -7.86 1.53
N LEU A 100 -8.80 -7.73 2.50
CA LEU A 100 -8.55 -8.23 3.86
C LEU A 100 -8.30 -9.74 3.85
N LYS A 101 -9.12 -10.48 3.11
CA LYS A 101 -8.96 -11.93 2.97
C LYS A 101 -7.64 -12.28 2.30
N GLU A 102 -7.24 -11.57 1.24
CA GLU A 102 -5.94 -11.80 0.59
C GLU A 102 -4.79 -11.52 1.55
N LEU A 103 -4.82 -10.38 2.24
CA LEU A 103 -3.85 -9.98 3.26
C LEU A 103 -3.73 -11.00 4.41
N ASP A 104 -4.83 -11.62 4.82
CA ASP A 104 -4.85 -12.67 5.86
C ASP A 104 -4.21 -13.99 5.39
N ASN A 105 -4.14 -14.22 4.07
CA ASN A 105 -3.61 -15.45 3.48
C ASN A 105 -2.20 -15.30 2.90
N LEU A 106 -1.57 -14.12 3.04
CA LEU A 106 -0.21 -13.90 2.56
C LEU A 106 0.79 -14.80 3.29
N GLU A 107 1.67 -15.44 2.52
CA GLU A 107 2.86 -16.10 3.05
C GLU A 107 3.90 -15.04 3.41
N LEU A 108 4.23 -14.96 4.69
CA LEU A 108 5.19 -13.99 5.25
C LEU A 108 6.53 -14.66 5.54
N LEU A 109 7.59 -13.86 5.50
CA LEU A 109 8.93 -14.25 5.93
C LEU A 109 8.95 -14.54 7.44
N ASP A 110 9.93 -15.34 7.87
CA ASP A 110 10.12 -15.66 9.29
C ASP A 110 10.65 -14.42 10.03
N ASP A 111 10.07 -14.11 11.19
CA ASP A 111 10.44 -12.94 12.01
C ASP A 111 11.88 -13.02 12.57
N ASN A 112 12.50 -14.21 12.53
CA ASN A 112 13.87 -14.45 13.00
C ASN A 112 14.92 -14.34 11.88
N GLU A 113 14.49 -14.07 10.64
CA GLU A 113 15.39 -13.88 9.51
C GLU A 113 15.85 -12.42 9.38
N SER A 114 16.95 -12.26 8.63
CA SER A 114 17.44 -10.96 8.20
C SER A 114 17.68 -11.01 6.70
N ILE A 115 17.42 -9.90 6.00
CA ILE A 115 17.64 -9.76 4.55
C ILE A 115 18.73 -8.72 4.27
N PRO A 116 19.49 -8.86 3.17
CA PRO A 116 20.42 -7.81 2.75
C PRO A 116 19.68 -6.53 2.37
N LEU A 117 20.13 -5.38 2.88
CA LEU A 117 19.56 -4.07 2.57
C LEU A 117 19.66 -3.75 1.06
N ASP A 118 20.70 -4.23 0.40
CA ASP A 118 20.93 -4.02 -1.04
C ASP A 118 20.23 -5.07 -1.94
N SER A 119 19.36 -5.90 -1.38
CA SER A 119 18.58 -6.89 -2.13
C SER A 119 17.70 -6.24 -3.21
N GLU A 120 17.62 -6.90 -4.38
CA GLU A 120 16.69 -6.59 -5.47
C GLU A 120 15.43 -7.47 -5.43
N ASP A 121 15.34 -8.40 -4.48
CA ASP A 121 14.17 -9.28 -4.31
C ASP A 121 13.01 -8.55 -3.62
N TYR A 122 13.32 -7.49 -2.88
CA TYR A 122 12.37 -6.75 -2.06
C TYR A 122 12.44 -5.24 -2.30
N LEU A 123 11.28 -4.60 -2.21
CA LEU A 123 11.16 -3.16 -2.02
C LEU A 123 11.25 -2.87 -0.52
N ILE A 124 12.28 -2.12 -0.13
CA ILE A 124 12.61 -1.85 1.26
C ILE A 124 12.48 -0.35 1.50
N TYR A 125 11.57 0.01 2.40
CA TYR A 125 11.39 1.38 2.84
C TYR A 125 11.74 1.50 4.31
N LYS A 126 12.51 2.53 4.66
CA LYS A 126 12.76 2.93 6.03
C LYS A 126 11.67 3.89 6.49
N LEU A 127 11.08 3.59 7.63
CA LEU A 127 10.03 4.36 8.26
C LEU A 127 10.67 5.34 9.24
N GLU A 128 10.72 6.61 8.85
CA GLU A 128 11.30 7.67 9.66
C GLU A 128 10.20 8.56 10.24
N LYS A 129 10.24 8.79 11.56
CA LYS A 129 9.28 9.66 12.22
C LYS A 129 9.69 11.12 12.02
N ASP A 130 8.84 11.90 11.35
CA ASP A 130 8.98 13.35 11.21
C ASP A 130 7.84 14.07 11.95
N CYS A 131 8.18 14.59 13.14
CA CYS A 131 7.25 15.20 14.09
C CYS A 131 6.03 14.31 14.41
N HIS A 132 4.94 14.50 13.65
CA HIS A 132 3.64 13.85 13.83
C HIS A 132 3.32 12.83 12.73
N VAL A 133 4.19 12.66 11.73
CA VAL A 133 3.95 11.83 10.55
C VAL A 133 5.07 10.80 10.40
N THR A 134 4.71 9.58 9.99
CA THR A 134 5.69 8.58 9.56
C THR A 134 5.95 8.77 8.07
N LYS A 135 7.21 9.02 7.70
CA LYS A 135 7.66 9.09 6.32
C LYS A 135 8.22 7.74 5.90
N SER A 136 7.79 7.26 4.74
CA SER A 136 8.37 6.09 4.08
C SER A 136 9.45 6.57 3.11
N VAL A 137 10.70 6.18 3.34
CA VAL A 137 11.85 6.58 2.51
C VAL A 137 12.47 5.32 1.89
N PRO A 138 12.64 5.25 0.56
CA PRO A 138 13.32 4.14 -0.08
C PRO A 138 14.71 3.89 0.54
N ALA A 139 14.96 2.66 1.00
CA ALA A 139 16.16 2.33 1.76
C ALA A 139 17.34 1.89 0.87
N ASN A 140 17.08 1.48 -0.37
CA ASN A 140 18.09 1.02 -1.31
C ASN A 140 17.85 1.52 -2.75
N LEU A 141 18.84 1.36 -3.63
CA LEU A 141 18.78 1.85 -5.01
C LEU A 141 17.67 1.18 -5.83
N TYR A 142 17.43 -0.11 -5.60
CA TYR A 142 16.36 -0.85 -6.28
C TYR A 142 14.98 -0.23 -5.98
N THR A 143 14.69 0.05 -4.71
CA THR A 143 13.45 0.68 -4.25
C THR A 143 13.34 2.12 -4.74
N ILE A 144 14.45 2.88 -4.74
CA ILE A 144 14.48 4.24 -5.32
C ILE A 144 14.07 4.21 -6.79
N ASN A 145 14.66 3.29 -7.58
CA ASN A 145 14.37 3.18 -9.01
C ASN A 145 12.91 2.78 -9.25
N TYR A 146 12.37 1.83 -8.48
CA TYR A 146 10.97 1.47 -8.55
C TYR A 146 10.06 2.66 -8.22
N HIS A 147 10.30 3.34 -7.10
CA HIS A 147 9.52 4.50 -6.68
C HIS A 147 9.52 5.63 -7.73
N ASN A 148 10.68 5.96 -8.30
CA ASN A 148 10.79 6.97 -9.35
C ASN A 148 10.04 6.56 -10.63
N ASN A 149 10.03 5.28 -10.98
CA ASN A 149 9.27 4.78 -12.13
C ASN A 149 7.76 4.89 -11.88
N GLU A 150 7.28 4.60 -10.67
CA GLU A 150 5.87 4.78 -10.31
C GLU A 150 5.46 6.25 -10.34
N LEU A 151 6.28 7.16 -9.81
CA LEU A 151 6.03 8.60 -9.90
C LEU A 151 5.94 9.08 -11.35
N LYS A 152 6.86 8.61 -12.21
CA LYS A 152 6.84 8.97 -13.62
C LYS A 152 5.57 8.49 -14.33
N LYS A 153 5.07 7.28 -14.02
CA LYS A 153 3.78 6.81 -14.57
C LYS A 153 2.62 7.70 -14.18
N ILE A 154 2.64 8.25 -12.95
CA ILE A 154 1.61 9.18 -12.47
C ILE A 154 1.74 10.51 -13.23
N GLU A 155 2.95 11.05 -13.37
CA GLU A 155 3.20 12.27 -14.16
C GLU A 155 2.72 12.11 -15.61
N ASP A 156 3.09 11.00 -16.26
CA ASP A 156 2.71 10.68 -17.65
C ASP A 156 1.18 10.49 -17.80
N ALA A 157 0.46 10.14 -16.73
CA ALA A 157 -1.01 9.97 -16.75
C ALA A 157 -1.78 11.27 -16.48
N LEU A 158 -1.10 12.31 -15.99
CA LEU A 158 -1.67 13.63 -15.72
C LEU A 158 -1.52 14.60 -16.91
N ASP A 159 -0.61 14.29 -17.86
CA ASP A 159 -0.39 15.00 -19.13
C ASP A 159 -1.36 14.56 -20.24
#